data_AF-A0A5A7TQR1-F1
#
_entry.id   AF-A0A5A7TQR1-F1
#
_cell.length_a   1.000
_cell.length_b   1.000
_cell.length_c   1.000
_cell.angle_alpha   90.00
_cell.angle_beta   90.00
_cell.angle_gamma   90.00
#
_symmetry.space_group_name_H-M   'P 1'
#
loop_
_entity.id
_entity.type
_entity.pdbx_description
1 polymer ?
#
loop_
_entity_poly.entity_id
_entity_poly.type
_entity_poly.pdbx_seq_one_letter_code
_entity_poly.pdbx_strand_id
1 'polypeptide(L)'
;MATSRIASSIREAWETPSESFPRSRRMEEEEEELRWAAIERLPTYERMRKGIIRHVRENGRVVEEVMDVTAMGFMERKELMERMVKVVEEDNEKFLRRMRERTDR
;
A
#
# COMPACT_ATOMS: atom_id res chain seq x y z
N MET A 1 56.79 -5.80 6.08
CA MET A 1 55.39 -5.43 6.38
C MET A 1 54.54 -5.89 5.20
N ALA A 2 53.81 -6.99 5.34
CA ALA A 2 52.93 -7.51 4.29
C ALA A 2 51.48 -7.15 4.64
N THR A 3 50.84 -6.30 3.83
CA THR A 3 49.44 -5.95 3.97
C THR A 3 48.59 -7.03 3.27
N SER A 4 48.00 -7.93 4.06
CA SER A 4 46.99 -8.87 3.58
C SER A 4 45.70 -8.10 3.26
N ARG A 5 45.22 -8.22 2.01
CA ARG A 5 43.90 -7.77 1.61
C ARG A 5 42.87 -8.75 2.17
N ILE A 6 42.03 -8.29 3.07
CA ILE A 6 40.85 -9.05 3.52
C ILE A 6 39.87 -9.07 2.34
N ALA A 7 39.73 -10.22 1.70
CA ALA A 7 38.62 -10.47 0.78
C ALA A 7 37.41 -10.89 1.62
N SER A 8 36.42 -10.01 1.74
CA SER A 8 35.14 -10.35 2.37
C SER A 8 34.32 -11.27 1.46
N SER A 9 33.69 -12.26 2.07
CA SER A 9 32.88 -13.26 1.37
C SER A 9 31.57 -12.63 0.91
N ILE A 10 31.10 -13.01 -0.28
CA ILE A 10 29.75 -12.64 -0.76
C ILE A 10 28.69 -13.01 0.27
N ARG A 11 28.90 -14.05 1.08
CA ARG A 11 27.97 -14.51 2.11
C ARG A 11 27.86 -13.56 3.32
N GLU A 12 28.94 -12.87 3.69
CA GLU A 12 28.90 -11.89 4.79
C GLU A 12 28.09 -10.64 4.42
N ALA A 13 28.03 -10.29 3.14
CA ALA A 13 27.24 -9.15 2.67
C ALA A 13 25.73 -9.34 2.83
N TRP A 14 25.24 -10.58 2.98
CA TRP A 14 23.82 -10.88 3.22
C TRP A 14 23.47 -10.96 4.71
N GLU A 15 24.47 -11.06 5.60
CA GLU A 15 24.27 -11.27 7.04
C GLU A 15 24.42 -9.99 7.88
N THR A 16 24.83 -8.86 7.30
CA THR A 16 24.87 -7.57 8.02
C THR A 16 23.53 -6.84 7.93
N PRO A 17 22.77 -6.67 9.03
CA PRO A 17 21.63 -5.77 9.07
C PRO A 17 22.13 -4.43 9.60
N SER A 18 22.68 -3.58 8.73
CA SER A 18 22.80 -2.16 9.05
C SER A 18 22.80 -1.31 7.79
N GLU A 19 22.05 -0.23 7.89
CA GLU A 19 21.81 0.84 6.94
C GLU A 19 20.62 0.61 6.02
N SER A 20 19.58 1.37 6.34
CA SER A 20 18.33 1.55 5.63
C SER A 20 18.56 1.68 4.14
N PHE A 21 18.49 0.56 3.42
CA PHE A 21 18.34 0.57 1.97
C PHE A 21 17.16 1.48 1.64
N PRO A 22 17.32 2.45 0.71
CA PRO A 22 16.17 3.21 0.24
C PRO A 22 15.18 2.18 -0.31
N ARG A 23 14.00 2.08 0.32
CA ARG A 23 12.90 1.26 -0.19
C ARG A 23 12.70 1.66 -1.65
N SER A 24 12.96 0.72 -2.55
CA SER A 24 12.65 0.94 -3.96
C SER A 24 11.14 1.00 -4.10
N ARG A 25 10.63 1.89 -4.97
CA ARG A 25 9.21 1.94 -5.33
C ARG A 25 8.66 0.56 -5.71
N ARG A 26 9.49 -0.27 -6.36
CA ARG A 26 9.15 -1.65 -6.70
C ARG A 26 8.89 -2.51 -5.46
N MET A 27 9.68 -2.34 -4.40
CA MET A 27 9.52 -3.07 -3.15
C MET A 27 8.25 -2.64 -2.40
N GLU A 28 7.88 -1.36 -2.48
CA GLU A 28 6.62 -0.85 -1.92
C GLU A 28 5.41 -1.41 -2.68
N GLU A 29 5.46 -1.43 -4.01
CA GLU A 29 4.43 -2.04 -4.87
C GLU A 29 4.29 -3.56 -4.61
N GLU A 30 5.42 -4.29 -4.45
CA GLU A 30 5.42 -5.71 -4.07
C GLU A 30 4.81 -5.94 -2.67
N GLU A 31 5.12 -5.07 -1.70
CA GLU A 31 4.53 -5.15 -0.34
C GLU A 31 3.01 -4.92 -0.40
N GLU A 32 2.55 -3.98 -1.23
CA GLU A 32 1.14 -3.71 -1.46
C GLU A 32 0.44 -4.92 -2.11
N GLU A 33 1.03 -5.51 -3.14
CA GLU A 33 0.51 -6.69 -3.83
C GLU A 33 0.40 -7.90 -2.88
N LEU A 34 1.39 -8.08 -1.99
CA LEU A 34 1.33 -9.12 -0.96
C LEU A 34 0.18 -8.91 0.03
N ARG A 35 -0.13 -7.66 0.39
CA ARG A 35 -1.29 -7.33 1.25
C ARG A 35 -2.61 -7.62 0.55
N TRP A 36 -2.74 -7.29 -0.73
CA TRP A 36 -3.93 -7.61 -1.52
C TRP A 36 -4.11 -9.12 -1.67
N ALA A 37 -3.05 -9.86 -2.01
CA ALA A 37 -3.09 -11.31 -2.11
C ALA A 37 -3.45 -12.00 -0.78
N ALA A 38 -3.09 -11.40 0.36
CA ALA A 38 -3.52 -11.90 1.67
C ALA A 38 -5.04 -11.74 1.87
N ILE A 39 -5.63 -10.61 1.46
CA ILE A 39 -7.08 -10.38 1.52
C ILE A 39 -7.84 -11.32 0.59
N GLU A 40 -7.34 -11.54 -0.64
CA GLU A 40 -8.00 -12.41 -1.61
C GLU A 40 -8.05 -13.87 -1.17
N ARG A 41 -7.04 -14.32 -0.41
CA ARG A 41 -7.01 -15.67 0.17
C ARG A 41 -7.99 -15.86 1.33
N LEU A 42 -8.58 -14.79 1.87
CA LEU A 42 -9.56 -14.91 2.95
C LEU A 42 -10.86 -15.59 2.47
N PRO A 43 -11.60 -16.26 3.37
CA PRO A 43 -12.96 -16.70 3.09
C PRO A 43 -13.85 -15.52 2.66
N THR A 44 -14.91 -15.80 1.89
CA THR A 44 -15.78 -14.77 1.29
C THR A 44 -16.25 -13.72 2.31
N TYR A 45 -16.67 -14.15 3.49
CA TYR A 45 -17.16 -13.24 4.52
C TYR A 45 -16.09 -12.27 5.04
N GLU A 46 -14.89 -12.77 5.31
CA GLU A 46 -13.79 -11.92 5.79
C GLU A 46 -13.25 -11.00 4.68
N ARG A 47 -13.21 -11.49 3.45
CA ARG A 47 -12.82 -10.71 2.27
C ARG A 47 -13.75 -9.52 2.06
N MET A 48 -15.06 -9.70 2.23
CA MET A 48 -16.05 -8.62 2.01
C MET A 48 -15.96 -7.48 3.03
N ARG A 49 -15.38 -7.71 4.20
CA ARG A 49 -15.33 -6.72 5.30
C ARG A 49 -13.95 -6.11 5.52
N LYS A 50 -12.90 -6.65 4.90
CA LYS A 50 -11.53 -6.17 5.05
C LYS A 50 -11.05 -5.45 3.79
N GLY A 51 -10.35 -4.35 3.98
CA GLY A 51 -9.75 -3.57 2.90
C GLY A 51 -8.50 -2.83 3.36
N ILE A 52 -7.66 -2.42 2.42
CA ILE A 52 -6.51 -1.56 2.68
C ILE A 52 -7.01 -0.12 2.73
N ILE A 53 -6.89 0.55 3.88
CA ILE A 53 -7.42 1.89 4.11
C ILE A 53 -6.29 2.85 4.48
N ARG A 54 -6.15 3.92 3.69
CA ARG A 54 -5.25 5.03 3.98
C ARG A 54 -5.95 6.06 4.88
N HIS A 55 -5.44 6.29 6.08
CA HIS A 55 -5.99 7.24 7.03
C HIS A 55 -4.90 7.94 7.86
N VAL A 56 -5.30 8.98 8.60
CA VAL A 56 -4.41 9.75 9.48
C VAL A 56 -4.63 9.25 10.91
N ARG A 57 -3.56 8.78 11.58
CA ARG A 57 -3.63 8.42 13.00
C ARG A 57 -3.62 9.66 13.88
N GLU A 58 -3.94 9.48 15.17
CA GLU A 58 -3.92 10.54 16.18
C GLU A 58 -2.59 11.32 16.26
N ASN A 59 -1.47 10.69 15.92
CA ASN A 59 -0.16 11.32 15.87
C ASN A 59 0.11 12.11 14.57
N GLY A 60 -0.92 12.30 13.72
CA GLY A 60 -0.83 13.03 12.45
C GLY A 60 -0.16 12.25 11.32
N ARG A 61 0.29 11.00 11.53
CA ARG A 61 0.92 10.21 10.48
C ARG A 61 -0.14 9.59 9.57
N VAL A 62 0.09 9.72 8.26
CA VAL A 62 -0.66 8.99 7.25
C VAL A 62 -0.15 7.55 7.24
N VAL A 63 -1.06 6.60 7.44
CA VAL A 63 -0.77 5.17 7.41
C VAL A 63 -1.74 4.49 6.47
N GLU A 64 -1.31 3.35 5.94
CA GLU A 64 -2.09 2.50 5.08
C GLU A 64 -2.02 1.08 5.61
N GLU A 65 -3.16 0.53 6.00
CA GLU A 65 -3.23 -0.76 6.69
C GLU A 65 -4.51 -1.54 6.35
N VAL A 66 -4.48 -2.85 6.59
CA VAL A 66 -5.66 -3.71 6.42
C VAL A 66 -6.59 -3.51 7.61
N MET A 67 -7.78 -2.97 7.36
CA MET A 67 -8.79 -2.71 8.39
C MET A 67 -10.06 -3.51 8.14
N ASP A 68 -10.73 -3.89 9.21
CA ASP A 68 -12.07 -4.44 9.17
C ASP A 68 -13.10 -3.31 9.27
N VAL A 69 -13.80 -3.04 8.17
CA VAL A 69 -14.72 -1.91 8.04
C VAL A 69 -15.86 -2.02 9.05
N THR A 70 -16.26 -3.24 9.41
CA THR A 70 -17.35 -3.47 10.37
C THR A 70 -16.93 -3.17 11.81
N ALA A 71 -15.63 -3.22 12.11
CA ALA A 71 -15.09 -2.94 13.43
C ALA A 71 -14.85 -1.44 13.69
N MET A 72 -14.94 -0.59 12.67
CA MET A 72 -14.75 0.86 12.80
C MET A 72 -15.85 1.53 13.63
N GLY A 73 -15.57 2.72 14.16
CA GLY A 73 -16.58 3.58 14.77
C GLY A 73 -17.59 4.10 13.74
N PHE A 74 -18.76 4.57 14.18
CA PHE A 74 -19.76 5.17 13.29
C PHE A 74 -19.20 6.40 12.54
N MET A 75 -18.50 7.28 13.27
CA MET A 75 -17.91 8.49 12.69
C MET A 75 -16.79 8.16 11.71
N GLU A 76 -15.92 7.20 12.02
CA GLU A 76 -14.85 6.74 11.12
C GLU A 76 -15.41 6.16 9.82
N ARG A 77 -16.44 5.32 9.91
CA ARG A 77 -17.12 4.79 8.72
C ARG A 77 -17.77 5.89 7.90
N LYS A 78 -18.42 6.86 8.54
CA LYS A 78 -19.07 7.98 7.86
C LYS A 78 -18.03 8.81 7.09
N GLU A 79 -16.93 9.16 7.73
CA GLU A 79 -15.86 9.93 7.10
C GLU A 79 -15.21 9.14 5.95
N LEU A 80 -14.98 7.84 6.12
CA LEU A 80 -14.49 6.98 5.04
C LEU A 80 -15.44 7.01 3.84
N MET A 81 -16.75 6.83 4.07
CA MET A 81 -17.75 6.85 3.00
C MET A 81 -17.81 8.21 2.28
N GLU A 82 -17.75 9.31 3.02
CA GLU A 82 -17.71 10.66 2.44
C GLU A 82 -16.47 10.86 1.55
N ARG A 83 -15.30 10.38 1.98
CA ARG A 83 -14.06 10.42 1.18
C ARG A 83 -14.16 9.54 -0.07
N MET A 84 -14.70 8.32 0.05
CA MET A 84 -14.86 7.40 -1.09
C MET A 84 -15.81 7.96 -2.15
N VAL A 85 -16.97 8.47 -1.74
CA VAL A 85 -17.95 9.07 -2.68
C VAL A 85 -17.35 10.26 -3.41
N LYS A 86 -16.57 11.11 -2.72
CA LYS A 86 -15.91 12.27 -3.34
C LYS A 86 -14.87 11.85 -4.40
N VAL A 87 -14.07 10.82 -4.12
CA VAL A 87 -13.07 10.31 -5.08
C VAL A 87 -13.74 9.77 -6.35
N VAL A 88 -14.89 9.09 -6.21
CA VAL A 88 -15.63 8.53 -7.34
C VAL A 88 -16.06 9.60 -8.33
N GLU A 89 -16.48 10.79 -7.89
CA GLU A 89 -16.88 11.86 -8.81
C GLU A 89 -15.68 12.41 -9.61
N GLU A 90 -14.58 12.75 -8.94
CA GLU A 90 -13.39 13.31 -9.60
C GLU A 90 -12.69 12.31 -10.54
N ASP A 91 -12.60 11.03 -10.15
CA ASP A 91 -11.94 10.00 -10.96
C ASP A 91 -12.83 9.53 -12.11
N ASN A 92 -14.14 9.39 -11.93
CA ASN A 92 -15.04 9.04 -13.02
C ASN A 92 -15.06 10.11 -14.10
N GLU A 93 -15.06 11.39 -13.73
CA GLU A 93 -15.03 12.47 -14.70
C GLU A 93 -13.74 12.43 -15.54
N LYS A 94 -12.58 12.25 -14.90
CA LYS A 94 -11.29 12.10 -15.58
C LYS A 94 -11.25 10.84 -16.45
N PHE A 95 -11.78 9.72 -15.96
CA PHE A 95 -11.83 8.44 -16.67
C PHE A 95 -12.70 8.54 -17.93
N LEU A 96 -13.93 9.04 -17.79
CA LEU A 96 -14.87 9.23 -18.89
C LEU A 96 -14.34 10.23 -19.93
N ARG A 97 -13.64 11.29 -19.48
CA ARG A 97 -12.98 12.24 -20.38
C ARG A 97 -11.89 11.58 -21.22
N ARG A 98 -10.98 10.83 -20.60
CA ARG A 98 -9.94 10.06 -21.32
C ARG A 98 -10.55 9.01 -22.24
N MET A 99 -11.65 8.39 -21.85
CA MET A 99 -12.36 7.42 -22.69
C MET A 99 -12.91 8.10 -23.95
N ARG A 100 -13.56 9.27 -23.80
CA ARG A 100 -14.07 10.06 -24.93
C ARG A 100 -12.95 10.50 -25.88
N GLU A 101 -11.84 11.04 -25.35
CA GLU A 101 -10.68 11.45 -26.14
C GLU A 101 -10.08 10.31 -26.99
N ARG A 102 -10.24 9.06 -26.55
CA ARG A 102 -9.81 7.87 -27.32
C ARG A 102 -10.81 7.44 -28.39
N THR A 103 -12.10 7.70 -28.18
CA THR A 103 -13.16 7.36 -29.15
C THR A 103 -13.27 8.39 -30.28
N ASP A 104 -12.98 9.66 -29.99
CA ASP A 104 -13.03 10.75 -30.97
C ASP A 104 -11.79 10.82 -31.89
N ARG A 105 -10.79 9.97 -31.66
CA ARG A 105 -9.56 9.84 -32.46
C ARG A 105 -9.65 8.70 -33.45
#